data_AF-A0A931LNM6-F1
#
_entry.id   AF-A0A931LNM6-F1
#
_cell.length_a   1.000
_cell.length_b   1.000
_cell.length_c   1.000
_cell.angle_alpha   90.00
_cell.angle_beta   90.00
_cell.angle_gamma   90.00
#
_symmetry.space_group_name_H-M   'P 1'
#
loop_
_entity.id
_entity.type
_entity.pdbx_description
1 polymer ?
#
loop_
_entity_poly.entity_id
_entity_poly.type
_entity_poly.pdbx_seq_one_letter_code
_entity_poly.pdbx_strand_id
1 'polypeptide(L)' 'MRMELKLEKALERLEEIVQQLEQQEVSLDDSLKLFEEGVKLADSVQKKLSEAQLRIKKVVSEAQGFRTEDFEI' A
#
# COMPACT_ATOMS: atom_id res chain seq x y z
N MET A 1 -0.95 15.56 3.22
CA MET A 1 0.03 15.45 4.33
C MET A 1 -0.20 14.27 5.28
N ARG A 2 -1.24 14.19 6.13
CA ARG A 2 -1.35 13.10 7.14
C ARG A 2 -1.58 11.70 6.54
N MET A 3 -2.10 11.62 5.31
CA MET A 3 -2.33 10.36 4.59
C MET A 3 -1.08 9.89 3.86
N GLU A 4 -0.33 10.79 3.22
CA GLU A 4 0.97 10.53 2.59
C GLU A 4 1.97 9.98 3.59
N LEU A 5 2.13 10.62 4.76
CA LEU A 5 3.01 10.14 5.83
C LEU A 5 2.63 8.74 6.37
N LYS A 6 1.37 8.31 6.22
CA LYS A 6 0.94 6.96 6.61
C LYS A 6 1.19 5.94 5.51
N LEU A 7 1.17 6.36 4.25
CA LEU A 7 1.47 5.51 3.10
C LEU A 7 2.98 5.27 3.02
N GLU A 8 3.78 6.33 3.10
CA GLU A 8 5.25 6.26 3.12
C GLU A 8 5.74 5.28 4.18
N LYS A 9 5.24 5.39 5.42
CA LYS A 9 5.57 4.46 6.51
C LYS A 9 5.15 3.02 6.25
N ALA A 10 4.03 2.81 5.56
CA ALA A 10 3.58 1.47 5.22
C ALA A 10 4.45 0.85 4.12
N LEU A 11 4.91 1.65 3.17
CA LEU A 11 5.83 1.23 2.12
C LEU A 11 7.22 0.94 2.71
N GLU A 12 7.74 1.82 3.57
CA GLU A 12 9.00 1.64 4.29
C GLU A 12 8.98 0.35 5.13
N ARG A 13 7.87 0.07 5.83
CA ARG A 13 7.70 -1.18 6.57
C ARG A 13 7.62 -2.42 5.66
N LEU A 14 7.01 -2.32 4.47
CA LEU A 14 7.02 -3.41 3.49
C LEU A 14 8.45 -3.71 3.02
N GLU A 15 9.25 -2.68 2.75
CA GLU A 15 10.66 -2.83 2.38
C GLU A 15 11.47 -3.50 3.49
N GLU A 16 11.27 -3.08 4.75
CA GLU A 16 11.90 -3.72 5.92
C GLU A 16 11.53 -5.21 6.05
N ILE A 17 10.27 -5.57 5.80
CA ILE A 17 9.80 -6.95 5.85
C ILE A 17 10.48 -7.77 4.76
N VAL A 18 10.56 -7.26 3.53
CA VAL A 18 11.27 -7.93 2.42
C VAL A 18 12.74 -8.14 2.79
N GLN A 19 13.42 -7.10 3.28
CA GLN A 19 14.82 -7.20 3.69
C GLN A 19 15.03 -8.23 4.81
N GLN A 20 14.11 -8.35 5.76
CA GLN A 20 14.19 -9.36 6.82
C GLN A 20 13.95 -10.77 6.29
N LEU A 21 12.99 -10.95 5.38
CA LEU A 21 12.71 -12.25 4.75
C LEU A 21 13.85 -12.74 3.86
N GLU A 22 14.66 -11.83 3.30
CA GLU A 22 15.85 -12.17 2.50
C GLU A 22 17.06 -12.57 3.35
N GLN A 23 17.02 -12.34 4.67
CA GLN A 23 18.11 -12.73 5.57
C GLN A 23 18.09 -14.25 5.81
N GLN A 24 19.26 -14.88 5.68
CA GLN A 24 19.42 -16.34 5.81
C GLN A 24 19.18 -16.87 7.24
N GLU A 25 19.11 -15.99 8.24
CA GLU A 25 19.00 -16.37 9.66
C GLU A 25 17.59 -16.22 10.25
N VAL A 26 16.60 -15.83 9.44
CA VAL A 26 15.21 -15.73 9.91
C VAL A 26 14.63 -17.14 10.15
N SER A 27 14.03 -17.35 11.31
CA SER A 27 13.34 -18.59 11.63
C SER A 27 12.08 -18.77 10.76
N LEU A 28 11.61 -20.01 10.58
CA LEU A 28 10.38 -20.29 9.83
C LEU A 28 9.16 -19.59 10.46
N ASP A 29 9.04 -19.65 11.79
CA ASP A 29 7.93 -19.01 12.51
C ASP A 29 7.95 -17.49 12.34
N ASP A 30 9.12 -16.88 12.32
CA ASP A 30 9.24 -15.43 12.11
C ASP A 30 9.04 -15.05 10.64
N SER A 31 9.47 -15.90 9.69
CA SER A 31 9.13 -15.75 8.26
C SER A 31 7.62 -15.71 8.05
N LEU A 32 6.88 -16.62 8.70
CA LEU A 32 5.43 -16.69 8.58
C LEU A 32 4.76 -15.44 9.15
N LYS A 33 5.22 -14.95 10.31
CA LYS A 33 4.70 -13.70 10.89
C LYS A 33 4.98 -12.48 10.00
N LEU A 34 6.20 -12.37 9.49
CA LEU A 34 6.61 -11.28 8.59
C LEU A 34 5.81 -11.30 7.29
N PHE A 35 5.59 -12.49 6.72
CA PHE A 35 4.77 -12.66 5.52
C PHE A 35 3.31 -12.26 5.78
N GLU A 36 2.71 -12.74 6.88
CA GLU A 36 1.35 -12.34 7.26
C GLU A 36 1.22 -10.82 7.47
N GLU A 37 2.21 -10.21 8.11
CA GLU A 37 2.26 -8.76 8.29
C GLU A 37 2.32 -8.05 6.93
N GLY A 38 3.22 -8.48 6.05
CA GLY A 38 3.40 -7.91 4.72
C GLY A 38 2.12 -7.98 3.88
N VAL A 39 1.44 -9.14 3.86
CA VAL A 39 0.17 -9.30 3.12
C VAL A 39 -0.91 -8.37 3.66
N LYS A 40 -1.08 -8.29 4.98
CA LYS A 40 -2.07 -7.39 5.61
C LYS A 40 -1.76 -5.92 5.32
N LEU A 41 -0.48 -5.56 5.35
CA LEU A 41 -0.04 -4.19 5.12
C LEU A 41 -0.25 -3.78 3.65
N ALA A 42 0.11 -4.65 2.70
CA ALA A 42 -0.10 -4.44 1.28
C ALA A 42 -1.60 -4.28 0.93
N ASP A 43 -2.47 -5.16 1.44
CA ASP A 43 -3.92 -5.04 1.27
C ASP A 43 -4.46 -3.72 1.83
N SER A 44 -3.97 -3.29 2.99
CA SER A 44 -4.38 -2.02 3.60
C SER A 44 -3.96 -0.79 2.77
N VAL A 45 -2.79 -0.85 2.13
CA VAL A 45 -2.27 0.20 1.25
C VAL A 45 -3.11 0.25 -0.02
N GLN A 46 -3.35 -0.90 -0.64
CA GLN A 46 -4.15 -0.99 -1.86
C GLN A 46 -5.56 -0.43 -1.65
N LYS A 47 -6.23 -0.80 -0.55
CA LYS A 47 -7.56 -0.25 -0.18
C LYS A 47 -7.56 1.27 -0.07
N LYS A 48 -6.56 1.85 0.61
CA LYS A 48 -6.45 3.32 0.74
C LYS A 48 -6.23 4.00 -0.60
N LEU A 49 -5.42 3.40 -1.48
CA LEU A 49 -5.19 3.92 -2.82
C LEU A 49 -6.48 3.87 -3.64
N SER A 50 -7.23 2.78 -3.59
CA SER A 50 -8.54 2.66 -4.25
C SER A 50 -9.56 3.68 -3.72
N GLU A 51 -9.62 3.92 -2.41
CA GLU A 51 -10.47 4.95 -1.82
C GLU A 51 -10.10 6.36 -2.31
N ALA A 52 -8.79 6.65 -2.37
CA ALA A 52 -8.29 7.93 -2.89
C ALA A 52 -8.64 8.11 -4.37
N GLN A 53 -8.44 7.07 -5.20
CA GLN A 53 -8.83 7.06 -6.61
C GLN A 53 -10.33 7.30 -6.78
N LEU A 54 -11.18 6.62 -6.02
CA LEU A 54 -12.63 6.79 -6.08
C LEU A 54 -13.02 8.23 -5.76
N ARG A 55 -12.39 8.83 -4.75
CA ARG A 55 -12.63 10.23 -4.38
C ARG A 55 -12.21 11.19 -5.49
N ILE A 56 -11.08 10.94 -6.15
CA ILE A 56 -10.61 11.72 -7.31
C ILE A 56 -11.61 11.58 -8.47
N LYS A 57 -12.01 10.35 -8.82
CA LYS A 57 -13.00 10.08 -9.87
C LYS A 57 -14.30 10.85 -9.64
N LYS A 58 -14.79 10.86 -8.40
CA LYS A 58 -16.01 11.60 -8.05
C LYS A 58 -15.86 13.10 -8.30
N VAL A 59 -14.78 13.71 -7.79
CA VAL A 59 -14.51 15.15 -7.98
C VAL A 59 -14.32 15.49 -9.47
N VAL A 60 -13.62 14.65 -10.23
CA VAL A 60 -13.41 14.83 -11.66
C VAL A 60 -14.71 14.67 -12.46
N SER A 61 -15.56 13.71 -12.10
CA SER A 61 -16.87 13.55 -12.76
C SER A 61 -17.80 14.75 -12.58
N GLU A 62 -17.64 15.49 -11.48
CA GLU A 62 -18.38 16.72 -11.18
C GLU A 62 -17.74 17.97 -11.84
N ALA A 63 -16.45 17.91 -12.22
CA ALA A 63 -15.72 19.00 -12.87
C ALA A 63 -15.65 18.80 -14.40
N GLN A 64 -16.26 19.69 -15.18
CA GLN A 64 -16.17 19.63 -16.65
C GLN A 64 -14.71 19.79 -17.12
N GLY A 65 -14.19 18.78 -17.84
CA GLY A 65 -12.94 18.87 -18.60
C GLY A 65 -11.80 17.96 -18.14
N PHE A 66 -11.94 17.25 -17.02
CA PHE A 66 -10.91 16.31 -16.54
C PHE A 66 -11.30 14.86 -16.87
N ARG A 67 -10.31 14.02 -17.19
CA ARG A 67 -10.47 12.57 -17.39
C ARG A 67 -9.55 11.84 -16.41
N THR A 68 -10.05 10.76 -15.82
CA THR A 68 -9.25 9.85 -14.98
C THR A 68 -8.99 8.55 -15.71
N GLU A 69 -7.81 8.00 -15.55
CA GLU A 69 -7.46 6.64 -15.96
C GLU A 69 -7.25 5.76 -14.72
N ASP A 70 -7.50 4.46 -14.88
CA ASP A 70 -7.33 3.49 -13.80
C ASP A 70 -5.85 3.15 -13.67
N PHE A 71 -5.32 3.22 -12.45
CA PHE A 71 -3.95 2.82 -12.17
C PHE A 71 -3.96 1.32 -11.85
N GLU A 72 -3.42 0.51 -12.77
CA GLU A 72 -3.17 -0.90 -12.52
C GLU A 72 -1.81 -1.03 -11.80
N ILE A 73 -1.84 -1.57 -10.58
CA ILE A 73 -0.65 -1.89 -9.76
C ILE A 73 -0.39 -3.39 -9.86
#